data_AF-A0A1B6JIP9-F1
#
_entry.id   AF-A0A1B6JIP9-F1
#
_cell.length_a   1.000
_cell.length_b   1.000
_cell.length_c   1.000
_cell.angle_alpha   90.00
_cell.angle_beta   90.00
_cell.angle_gamma   90.00
#
_symmetry.space_group_name_H-M   'P 1'
#
loop_
_entity.id
_entity.type
_entity.pdbx_description
1 polymer ?
#
loop_
_entity_poly.entity_id
_entity_poly.type
_entity_poly.pdbx_seq_one_letter_code
_entity_poly.pdbx_strand_id
1 'polypeptide(L)'
;MATLEDKILGDKQHNYCSSSESGEESGDEGIDAEDSGAAASLQQGRNTLVSNVPEPSKWDGVSTNTGPKGVLKDWQRFKQLEVEKRREQEAERLALMKKLSITCKSTLDEERDKKDAKCDEFAELLSDEFLEQYRKQRMHEMMSNSSKLPKFGLLHDLKSGDQFLEAVDNENKAVTVIVHIYEDKVPGCKTMNSCLAELSQEYVQVKFCKLLSTAAGMSNHFKADGVPALLVYKGGQVVGNFVRVTDDLGDEFYAGDVENFLIEHGMIVDRSCVPHIISGPKVDGNDSDVSLE
;
A
#
# COMPACT_ATOMS: atom_id res chain seq x y z
N MET A 1 -25.14 -28.34 34.91
CA MET A 1 -26.39 -27.61 34.59
C MET A 1 -26.01 -26.16 34.35
N ALA A 2 -26.30 -25.61 33.16
CA ALA A 2 -25.94 -24.22 32.82
C ALA A 2 -26.81 -23.23 33.61
N THR A 3 -26.20 -22.15 34.09
CA THR A 3 -26.89 -21.08 34.84
C THR A 3 -27.65 -20.16 33.86
N LEU A 4 -28.61 -19.38 34.39
CA LEU A 4 -29.51 -18.54 33.58
C LEU A 4 -28.74 -17.46 32.79
N GLU A 5 -27.60 -17.03 33.35
CA GLU A 5 -26.65 -16.08 32.78
C GLU A 5 -25.93 -16.61 31.53
N ASP A 6 -25.58 -17.90 31.47
CA ASP A 6 -24.94 -18.53 30.29
C ASP A 6 -25.87 -18.54 29.05
N LYS A 7 -27.19 -18.65 29.26
CA LYS A 7 -28.17 -18.66 28.16
C LYS A 7 -28.42 -17.28 27.56
N ILE A 8 -28.15 -16.22 28.32
CA ILE A 8 -28.38 -14.83 27.90
C ILE A 8 -27.15 -14.27 27.18
N LEU A 9 -25.93 -14.71 27.55
CA LEU A 9 -24.69 -14.26 26.91
C LEU A 9 -24.31 -14.99 25.62
N GLY A 10 -24.97 -16.11 25.29
CA GLY A 10 -24.73 -16.81 24.03
C GLY A 10 -23.42 -17.59 23.96
N ASP A 11 -22.71 -17.75 25.08
CA ASP A 11 -21.49 -18.55 25.15
C ASP A 11 -21.81 -20.04 25.07
N LYS A 12 -21.64 -20.61 23.88
CA LYS A 12 -21.65 -22.06 23.67
C LYS A 12 -20.35 -22.65 24.25
N GLN A 13 -20.37 -23.06 25.50
CA GLN A 13 -19.35 -23.98 26.01
C GLN A 13 -19.51 -25.34 25.32
N HIS A 14 -18.37 -25.96 24.99
CA HIS A 14 -18.16 -27.28 24.36
C HIS A 14 -17.82 -27.28 22.85
N ASN A 15 -16.52 -27.14 22.55
CA ASN A 15 -15.87 -27.76 21.39
C ASN A 15 -14.73 -28.66 21.89
N TYR A 16 -15.06 -29.70 22.66
CA TYR A 16 -14.13 -30.76 23.03
C TYR A 16 -14.55 -32.02 22.27
N CYS A 17 -13.85 -32.32 21.18
CA CYS A 17 -13.95 -33.61 20.49
C CYS A 17 -12.70 -34.40 20.85
N SER A 18 -12.77 -35.16 21.94
CA SER A 18 -11.84 -36.24 22.23
C SER A 18 -12.40 -37.52 21.60
N SER A 19 -11.63 -38.10 20.69
CA SER A 19 -11.83 -39.48 20.27
C SER A 19 -10.47 -40.16 20.25
N SER A 20 -10.26 -41.01 21.24
CA SER A 20 -9.25 -42.07 21.24
C SER A 20 -10.00 -43.40 21.12
N GLU A 21 -9.75 -44.17 20.06
CA GLU A 21 -9.74 -45.64 20.09
C GLU A 21 -8.88 -46.18 18.93
N SER A 22 -8.50 -47.45 19.04
CA SER A 22 -7.13 -47.99 18.84
C SER A 22 -7.05 -49.17 17.85
N GLY A 23 -5.85 -49.41 17.30
CA GLY A 23 -5.35 -50.67 16.67
C GLY A 23 -5.52 -50.74 15.14
N GLU A 24 -4.60 -51.24 14.29
CA GLU A 24 -3.38 -52.04 14.41
C GLU A 24 -2.45 -51.83 13.18
N GLU A 25 -1.19 -52.27 13.35
CA GLU A 25 0.01 -52.48 12.51
C GLU A 25 -0.04 -52.45 10.96
N SER A 26 0.99 -51.84 10.31
CA SER A 26 2.16 -52.53 9.68
C SER A 26 2.85 -51.73 8.53
N GLY A 27 4.19 -51.82 8.46
CA GLY A 27 5.08 -51.49 7.30
C GLY A 27 5.72 -50.10 7.33
N ASP A 28 6.93 -49.89 7.87
CA ASP A 28 8.27 -50.14 7.28
C ASP A 28 8.59 -49.32 6.01
N GLU A 29 9.45 -48.30 6.15
CA GLU A 29 10.76 -48.18 5.48
C GLU A 29 11.47 -46.88 5.95
N GLY A 30 12.78 -46.98 6.19
CA GLY A 30 13.58 -45.95 6.87
C GLY A 30 14.28 -44.95 5.95
N ILE A 31 15.08 -44.08 6.57
CA ILE A 31 16.47 -43.71 6.19
C ILE A 31 16.96 -42.60 7.16
N ASP A 32 17.91 -43.03 7.98
CA ASP A 32 19.15 -42.42 8.44
C ASP A 32 19.19 -41.09 9.22
N ALA A 33 19.64 -41.27 10.47
CA ALA A 33 20.23 -40.30 11.36
C ALA A 33 21.66 -39.95 10.91
N GLU A 34 22.10 -38.70 11.13
CA GLU A 34 23.43 -38.44 11.69
C GLU A 34 23.39 -37.27 12.69
N ASP A 35 24.00 -37.57 13.84
CA ASP A 35 24.20 -36.80 15.05
C ASP A 35 25.43 -35.89 14.92
N SER A 36 25.38 -34.68 15.49
CA SER A 36 26.55 -34.12 16.18
C SER A 36 26.21 -32.90 17.04
N GLY A 37 26.39 -33.08 18.36
CA GLY A 37 27.34 -32.24 19.10
C GLY A 37 26.82 -30.96 19.75
N ALA A 38 26.53 -31.06 21.04
CA ALA A 38 26.27 -29.94 21.96
C ALA A 38 27.46 -28.98 22.12
N ALA A 39 27.18 -27.69 22.27
CA ALA A 39 27.98 -26.77 23.09
C ALA A 39 27.14 -25.59 23.57
N ALA A 40 27.00 -25.48 24.90
CA ALA A 40 26.43 -24.34 25.59
C ALA A 40 27.41 -23.15 25.59
N SER A 41 26.92 -21.95 25.31
CA SER A 41 27.58 -20.71 25.73
C SER A 41 26.55 -19.61 26.03
N LEU A 42 26.69 -19.07 27.24
CA LEU A 42 25.94 -17.95 27.80
C LEU A 42 26.49 -16.59 27.31
N GLN A 43 25.63 -15.56 27.41
CA GLN A 43 25.87 -14.10 27.28
C GLN A 43 25.91 -13.59 25.83
N GLN A 44 25.24 -12.51 25.44
CA GLN A 44 24.95 -11.27 26.18
C GLN A 44 23.82 -10.49 25.49
N GLY A 45 23.01 -9.81 26.28
CA GLY A 45 21.85 -9.06 25.82
C GLY A 45 22.18 -7.97 24.81
N ARG A 46 21.36 -7.90 23.77
CA ARG A 46 21.31 -6.77 22.84
C ARG A 46 19.84 -6.41 22.66
N ASN A 47 19.42 -5.37 23.39
CA ASN A 47 18.12 -4.72 23.21
C ASN A 47 18.02 -4.21 21.77
N THR A 48 17.46 -5.00 20.87
CA THR A 48 16.92 -4.50 19.62
C THR A 48 15.54 -3.96 19.91
N LEU A 49 15.42 -2.64 19.90
CA LEU A 49 14.16 -1.93 19.76
C LEU A 49 13.50 -2.48 18.49
N VAL A 50 12.50 -3.35 18.68
CA VAL A 50 11.66 -3.85 17.59
C VAL A 50 10.84 -2.66 17.13
N SER A 51 11.32 -1.97 16.11
CA SER A 51 10.50 -1.05 15.36
C SER A 51 9.33 -1.87 14.79
N ASN A 52 8.12 -1.64 15.31
CA ASN A 52 6.87 -2.13 14.74
C ASN A 52 6.71 -1.52 13.34
N VAL A 53 7.42 -2.07 12.37
CA VAL A 53 7.28 -1.77 10.95
C VAL A 53 6.38 -2.87 10.41
N PRO A 54 5.16 -2.56 9.94
CA PRO A 54 4.37 -3.54 9.20
C PRO A 54 5.14 -3.90 7.93
N GLU A 55 5.65 -5.13 7.88
CA GLU A 55 6.28 -5.66 6.68
C GLU A 55 5.29 -5.64 5.51
N PRO A 56 5.77 -5.38 4.28
CA PRO A 56 4.93 -5.46 3.09
C PRO A 56 4.30 -6.85 3.03
N SER A 57 2.97 -6.88 3.06
CA SER A 57 2.19 -8.10 3.24
C SER A 57 2.53 -9.10 2.12
N LYS A 58 3.27 -10.15 2.45
CA LYS A 58 3.54 -11.27 1.55
C LYS A 58 2.19 -11.89 1.19
N TRP A 59 1.89 -11.97 -0.11
CA TRP A 59 0.62 -12.53 -0.58
C TRP A 59 0.61 -14.05 -0.35
N ASP A 60 -0.06 -14.51 0.71
CA ASP A 60 -0.16 -15.94 1.08
C ASP A 60 -1.20 -16.72 0.26
N GLY A 61 -1.53 -16.26 -0.95
CA GLY A 61 -2.44 -16.97 -1.86
C GLY A 61 -3.93 -16.84 -1.53
N VAL A 62 -4.31 -16.27 -0.38
CA VAL A 62 -5.70 -15.98 -0.01
C VAL A 62 -6.01 -14.51 -0.26
N SER A 63 -6.85 -14.20 -1.26
CA SER A 63 -7.33 -12.82 -1.46
C SER A 63 -8.24 -12.43 -0.28
N THR A 64 -7.72 -11.57 0.58
CA THR A 64 -8.45 -11.02 1.75
C THR A 64 -8.73 -9.53 1.64
N ASN A 65 -8.34 -8.90 0.53
CA ASN A 65 -8.43 -7.45 0.36
C ASN A 65 -9.48 -7.02 -0.68
N THR A 66 -10.10 -7.96 -1.42
CA THR A 66 -11.09 -7.66 -2.45
C THR A 66 -12.35 -8.54 -2.33
N GLY A 67 -13.47 -8.06 -2.87
CA GLY A 67 -14.76 -8.78 -2.89
C GLY A 67 -15.39 -8.97 -1.50
N PRO A 68 -16.28 -9.97 -1.33
CA PRO A 68 -16.97 -10.21 -0.06
C PRO A 68 -16.04 -10.47 1.13
N LYS A 69 -14.86 -11.08 0.88
CA LYS A 69 -13.85 -11.34 1.91
C LYS A 69 -13.16 -10.05 2.38
N GLY A 70 -12.87 -9.13 1.46
CA GLY A 70 -12.34 -7.81 1.78
C GLY A 70 -13.30 -7.02 2.67
N VAL A 71 -14.59 -6.99 2.30
CA VAL A 71 -15.64 -6.31 3.09
C VAL A 71 -15.73 -6.89 4.50
N LEU A 72 -15.72 -8.22 4.64
CA LEU A 72 -15.78 -8.86 5.95
C LEU A 72 -14.56 -8.53 6.82
N LYS A 73 -13.36 -8.52 6.24
CA LYS A 73 -12.11 -8.19 6.94
C LYS A 73 -12.08 -6.72 7.37
N ASP A 74 -12.46 -5.81 6.48
CA ASP A 74 -12.54 -4.39 6.82
C ASP A 74 -13.59 -4.16 7.94
N TRP A 75 -14.73 -4.86 7.91
CA TRP A 75 -15.72 -4.80 9.01
C TRP A 75 -15.18 -5.34 10.33
N GLN A 76 -14.48 -6.48 10.32
CA GLN A 76 -13.85 -7.04 11.53
C GLN A 76 -12.83 -6.06 12.12
N ARG A 77 -12.00 -5.44 11.28
CA ARG A 77 -11.02 -4.45 11.70
C ARG A 77 -11.67 -3.17 12.22
N PHE A 78 -12.73 -2.70 11.58
CA PHE A 78 -13.54 -1.58 12.06
C PHE A 78 -14.09 -1.86 13.47
N LYS A 79 -14.64 -3.05 13.71
CA LYS A 79 -15.15 -3.45 15.03
C LYS A 79 -14.04 -3.55 16.09
N GLN A 80 -12.85 -4.02 15.73
CA GLN A 80 -11.72 -4.04 16.64
C GLN A 80 -11.30 -2.63 17.07
N LEU A 81 -11.17 -1.70 16.12
CA LEU A 81 -10.85 -0.30 16.39
C LEU A 81 -11.93 0.39 17.23
N GLU A 82 -13.21 0.07 16.98
CA GLU A 82 -14.33 0.58 17.80
C GLU A 82 -14.18 0.16 19.27
N VAL A 83 -13.88 -1.11 19.53
CA VAL A 83 -13.68 -1.63 20.90
C VAL A 83 -12.43 -1.05 21.55
N GLU A 84 -11.36 -0.86 20.79
CA GLU A 84 -10.11 -0.27 21.28
C GLU A 84 -10.29 1.20 21.67
N LYS A 85 -10.92 2.01 20.81
CA LYS A 85 -11.23 3.41 21.08
C LYS A 85 -12.11 3.58 22.31
N ARG A 86 -13.12 2.71 22.48
CA ARG A 86 -13.98 2.70 23.69
C ARG A 86 -13.17 2.43 24.95
N ARG A 87 -12.27 1.44 24.91
CA ARG A 87 -11.40 1.11 26.05
C ARG A 87 -10.46 2.27 26.41
N GLU A 88 -9.94 2.96 25.40
CA GLU A 88 -9.07 4.12 25.58
C GLU A 88 -9.83 5.30 26.22
N GLN A 89 -11.02 5.64 25.70
CA GLN A 89 -11.89 6.68 26.25
C GLN A 89 -12.27 6.39 27.71
N GLU A 90 -12.65 5.15 28.04
CA GLU A 90 -12.95 4.73 29.41
C GLU A 90 -11.72 4.88 30.33
N ALA A 91 -10.52 4.53 29.85
CA ALA A 91 -9.29 4.67 30.61
C ALA A 91 -8.93 6.16 30.84
N GLU A 92 -9.06 7.01 29.82
CA GLU A 92 -8.85 8.45 29.92
C GLU A 92 -9.84 9.12 30.88
N ARG A 93 -11.12 8.79 30.76
CA ARG A 93 -12.17 9.29 31.65
C ARG A 93 -11.91 8.90 33.09
N LEU A 94 -11.49 7.66 33.32
CA LEU A 94 -11.15 7.17 34.66
C LEU A 94 -9.89 7.83 35.21
N ALA A 95 -8.89 8.11 34.37
CA ALA A 95 -7.70 8.88 34.75
C ALA A 95 -8.04 10.35 35.09
N LEU A 96 -8.90 10.98 34.29
CA LEU A 96 -9.39 12.35 34.52
C LEU A 96 -10.20 12.43 35.81
N MET A 97 -11.11 11.49 36.04
CA MET A 97 -11.89 11.41 37.27
C MET A 97 -10.98 11.28 38.50
N LYS A 98 -9.96 10.41 38.44
CA LYS A 98 -8.95 10.28 39.52
C LYS A 98 -8.17 11.58 39.76
N LYS A 99 -7.87 12.36 38.70
CA LYS A 99 -7.17 13.64 38.80
C LYS A 99 -8.07 14.75 39.37
N LEU A 100 -9.36 14.71 39.06
CA LEU A 100 -10.35 15.70 39.49
C LEU A 100 -11.00 15.38 40.85
N SER A 101 -10.86 14.14 41.36
CA SER A 101 -11.47 13.72 42.63
C SER A 101 -10.84 14.32 43.90
N ILE A 102 -10.18 15.48 43.80
CA ILE A 102 -9.68 16.27 44.94
C ILE A 102 -10.77 17.22 45.48
N THR A 103 -11.96 17.30 44.86
CA THR A 103 -13.04 18.22 45.32
C THR A 103 -14.36 17.47 45.51
N CYS A 104 -14.93 17.54 46.73
CA CYS A 104 -16.14 16.83 47.14
C CYS A 104 -17.38 17.28 46.34
N LYS A 105 -17.86 16.47 45.40
CA LYS A 105 -19.22 16.53 44.84
C LYS A 105 -20.07 15.41 45.45
N SER A 106 -21.36 15.66 45.64
CA SER A 106 -22.27 14.68 46.27
C SER A 106 -22.63 13.55 45.29
N THR A 107 -22.81 12.33 45.82
CA THR A 107 -22.98 11.07 45.07
C THR A 107 -24.18 11.04 44.11
N LEU A 108 -25.16 11.94 44.29
CA LEU A 108 -26.38 11.99 43.47
C LEU A 108 -26.21 12.78 42.16
N ASP A 109 -25.32 13.77 42.14
CA ASP A 109 -25.02 14.52 40.90
C ASP A 109 -24.12 13.70 39.96
N GLU A 110 -23.23 12.86 40.51
CA GLU A 110 -22.35 12.00 39.70
C GLU A 110 -23.09 10.94 38.88
N GLU A 111 -24.15 10.33 39.43
CA GLU A 111 -24.90 9.26 38.76
C GLU A 111 -25.74 9.79 37.59
N ARG A 112 -26.15 11.06 37.65
CA ARG A 112 -26.91 11.72 36.60
C ARG A 112 -25.98 12.16 35.46
N ASP A 113 -24.89 12.84 35.80
CA ASP A 113 -23.85 13.24 34.84
C ASP A 113 -23.19 12.02 34.15
N LYS A 114 -23.05 10.88 34.83
CA LYS A 114 -22.52 9.63 34.24
C LYS A 114 -23.46 8.99 33.23
N LYS A 115 -24.78 9.08 33.42
CA LYS A 115 -25.77 8.48 32.51
C LYS A 115 -25.98 9.31 31.27
N ASP A 116 -26.05 10.63 31.42
CA ASP A 116 -26.24 11.56 30.30
C ASP A 116 -25.00 11.55 29.38
N ALA A 117 -23.78 11.59 29.95
CA ALA A 117 -22.55 11.48 29.18
C ALA A 117 -22.36 10.11 28.48
N LYS A 118 -22.90 9.02 29.04
CA LYS A 118 -22.83 7.69 28.38
C LYS A 118 -23.77 7.56 27.18
N CYS A 119 -24.87 8.30 27.16
CA CYS A 119 -25.81 8.28 26.04
C CYS A 119 -25.30 9.09 24.85
N ASP A 120 -24.72 10.27 25.10
CA ASP A 120 -24.17 11.13 24.05
C ASP A 120 -22.94 10.50 23.37
N GLU A 121 -22.06 9.87 24.15
CA GLU A 121 -20.85 9.19 23.65
C GLU A 121 -21.18 7.97 22.75
N PHE A 122 -22.28 7.26 23.03
CA PHE A 122 -22.76 6.16 22.19
C PHE A 122 -23.38 6.64 20.87
N ALA A 123 -24.01 7.82 20.88
CA ALA A 123 -24.59 8.45 19.69
C ALA A 123 -23.52 9.03 18.75
N GLU A 124 -22.46 9.63 19.29
CA GLU A 124 -21.32 10.13 18.50
C GLU A 124 -20.50 9.00 17.85
N LEU A 125 -20.40 7.82 18.48
CA LEU A 125 -19.67 6.67 17.91
C LEU A 125 -20.40 5.97 16.75
N LEU A 126 -21.72 6.12 16.66
CA LEU A 126 -22.56 5.66 15.54
C LEU A 126 -22.72 6.72 14.46
N SER A 127 -22.10 7.90 14.63
CA SER A 127 -22.14 8.95 13.64
C SER A 127 -21.38 8.55 12.37
N ASP A 128 -21.82 9.07 11.23
CA ASP A 128 -21.14 8.92 9.94
C ASP A 128 -19.65 9.33 10.01
N GLU A 129 -19.26 10.15 10.99
CA GLU A 129 -17.90 10.66 11.16
C GLU A 129 -16.88 9.56 11.45
N PHE A 130 -17.19 8.57 12.29
CA PHE A 130 -16.24 7.48 12.60
C PHE A 130 -16.01 6.58 11.38
N LEU A 131 -17.07 6.32 10.61
CA LEU A 131 -16.95 5.54 9.37
C LEU A 131 -16.14 6.30 8.32
N GLU A 132 -16.29 7.61 8.22
CA GLU A 132 -15.45 8.46 7.38
C GLU A 132 -13.99 8.46 7.82
N GLN A 133 -13.71 8.57 9.13
CA GLN A 133 -12.36 8.46 9.69
C GLN A 133 -11.72 7.11 9.32
N TYR A 134 -12.46 6.01 9.43
CA TYR A 134 -11.97 4.69 9.05
C TYR A 134 -11.68 4.58 7.54
N ARG A 135 -12.57 5.11 6.68
CA ARG A 135 -12.34 5.17 5.23
C ARG A 135 -11.07 5.97 4.90
N LYS A 136 -10.90 7.14 5.52
CA LYS A 136 -9.69 7.98 5.40
C LYS A 136 -8.44 7.21 5.82
N GLN A 137 -8.48 6.54 6.97
CA GLN A 137 -7.37 5.74 7.48
C GLN A 137 -6.98 4.61 6.51
N ARG A 138 -7.94 3.82 6.02
CA ARG A 138 -7.67 2.71 5.08
C ARG A 138 -7.07 3.19 3.77
N MET A 139 -7.57 4.30 3.23
CA MET A 139 -6.99 4.87 2.01
C MET A 139 -5.59 5.44 2.25
N HIS A 140 -5.36 6.09 3.39
CA HIS A 140 -4.03 6.59 3.73
C HIS A 140 -3.03 5.45 3.90
N GLU A 141 -3.41 4.34 4.53
CA GLU A 141 -2.56 3.14 4.61
C GLU A 141 -2.20 2.61 3.22
N MET A 142 -3.17 2.55 2.30
CA MET A 142 -2.93 2.10 0.93
C MET A 142 -1.94 3.02 0.19
N MET A 143 -2.08 4.34 0.34
CA MET A 143 -1.18 5.33 -0.28
C MET A 143 0.17 5.43 0.43
N SER A 144 0.25 5.18 1.74
CA SER A 144 1.50 5.25 2.50
C SER A 144 2.54 4.22 2.05
N ASN A 145 2.10 3.17 1.35
CA ASN A 145 3.02 2.17 0.81
C ASN A 145 3.74 2.68 -0.44
N SER A 146 3.14 3.59 -1.22
CA SER A 146 3.83 4.21 -2.36
C SER A 146 4.81 5.30 -1.91
N SER A 147 4.53 6.01 -0.81
CA SER A 147 5.44 7.06 -0.29
C SER A 147 6.78 6.52 0.22
N LYS A 148 6.86 5.22 0.53
CA LYS A 148 8.08 4.51 0.96
C LYS A 148 9.00 4.13 -0.21
N LEU A 149 8.55 4.30 -1.46
CA LEU A 149 9.33 3.95 -2.64
C LEU A 149 10.51 4.92 -2.83
N PRO A 150 11.62 4.44 -3.44
CA PRO A 150 12.73 5.31 -3.83
C PRO A 150 12.24 6.39 -4.80
N LYS A 151 12.93 7.54 -4.77
CA LYS A 151 12.66 8.69 -5.63
C LYS A 151 13.84 8.90 -6.58
N PHE A 152 13.59 8.98 -7.88
CA PHE A 152 14.60 9.13 -8.93
C PHE A 152 14.64 10.57 -9.46
N GLY A 153 13.51 11.07 -9.97
CA GLY A 153 13.35 12.47 -10.38
C GLY A 153 14.12 12.89 -11.63
N LEU A 154 14.77 11.96 -12.34
CA LEU A 154 15.67 12.23 -13.46
C LEU A 154 15.58 11.11 -14.52
N LEU A 155 15.90 11.47 -15.76
CA LEU A 155 16.07 10.51 -16.86
C LEU A 155 17.49 9.94 -16.86
N HIS A 156 17.62 8.65 -16.56
CA HIS A 156 18.91 7.95 -16.49
C HIS A 156 19.40 7.47 -17.86
N ASP A 157 20.65 7.79 -18.19
CA ASP A 157 21.27 7.37 -19.45
C ASP A 157 22.04 6.05 -19.26
N LEU A 158 21.55 4.98 -19.89
CA LEU A 158 22.14 3.66 -19.85
C LEU A 158 23.08 3.48 -21.05
N LYS A 159 24.35 3.17 -20.77
CA LYS A 159 25.40 3.07 -21.80
C LYS A 159 25.63 1.65 -22.32
N SER A 160 25.17 0.63 -21.59
CA SER A 160 25.42 -0.79 -21.87
C SER A 160 24.17 -1.62 -21.54
N GLY A 161 24.03 -2.77 -22.20
CA GLY A 161 23.03 -3.79 -21.84
C GLY A 161 23.18 -4.29 -20.40
N ASP A 162 24.39 -4.33 -19.84
CA ASP A 162 24.60 -4.72 -18.44
C ASP A 162 23.98 -3.71 -17.46
N GLN A 163 24.11 -2.41 -17.75
CA GLN A 163 23.48 -1.35 -16.96
C GLN A 163 21.96 -1.39 -17.08
N PHE A 164 21.45 -1.82 -18.24
CA PHE A 164 20.02 -2.04 -18.44
C PHE A 164 19.49 -3.18 -17.56
N LEU A 165 20.18 -4.33 -17.55
CA LEU A 165 19.82 -5.45 -16.68
C LEU A 165 19.88 -5.04 -15.20
N GLU A 166 20.96 -4.38 -14.78
CA GLU A 166 21.09 -3.86 -13.41
C GLU A 166 19.97 -2.89 -13.05
N ALA A 167 19.58 -1.99 -13.97
CA ALA A 167 18.54 -1.01 -13.71
C ALA A 167 17.15 -1.62 -13.55
N VAL A 168 16.91 -2.82 -14.09
CA VAL A 168 15.62 -3.55 -14.07
C VAL A 168 15.59 -4.61 -12.96
N ASP A 169 16.62 -5.45 -12.87
CA ASP A 169 16.65 -6.63 -12.00
C ASP A 169 16.97 -6.30 -10.55
N ASN A 170 17.83 -5.29 -10.30
CA ASN A 170 18.24 -4.90 -8.94
C ASN A 170 17.35 -3.81 -8.33
N GLU A 171 16.23 -3.47 -8.96
CA GLU A 171 15.32 -2.43 -8.49
C GLU A 171 14.25 -3.00 -7.55
N ASN A 172 13.66 -2.13 -6.71
CA ASN A 172 12.55 -2.54 -5.85
C ASN A 172 11.37 -3.06 -6.69
N LYS A 173 10.84 -4.25 -6.35
CA LYS A 173 9.77 -4.92 -7.10
C LYS A 173 8.49 -4.08 -7.28
N ALA A 174 8.25 -3.11 -6.41
CA ALA A 174 7.10 -2.22 -6.51
C ALA A 174 7.33 -1.02 -7.44
N VAL A 175 8.58 -0.68 -7.77
CA VAL A 175 8.96 0.40 -8.69
C VAL A 175 8.68 -0.04 -10.14
N THR A 176 8.18 0.90 -10.92
CA THR A 176 8.02 0.73 -12.37
C THR A 176 9.21 1.38 -13.07
N VAL A 177 9.85 0.64 -13.97
CA VAL A 177 11.02 1.08 -14.74
C VAL A 177 10.61 1.22 -16.20
N ILE A 178 10.70 2.43 -16.74
CA ILE A 178 10.36 2.74 -18.13
C ILE A 178 11.67 2.99 -18.87
N VAL A 179 11.96 2.18 -19.88
CA VAL A 179 13.16 2.27 -20.70
C VAL A 179 12.79 2.67 -22.11
N HIS A 180 13.29 3.82 -22.53
CA HIS A 180 13.19 4.31 -23.90
C HIS A 180 14.37 3.84 -24.74
N ILE A 181 14.11 2.95 -25.69
CA ILE A 181 15.09 2.55 -26.71
C ILE A 181 15.00 3.53 -27.86
N TYR A 182 16.11 4.21 -28.14
CA TYR A 182 16.13 5.36 -29.05
C TYR A 182 17.30 5.35 -30.04
N GLU A 183 17.19 6.18 -31.07
CA GLU A 183 18.24 6.44 -32.06
C GLU A 183 18.35 7.95 -32.33
N ASP A 184 19.57 8.51 -32.34
CA ASP A 184 19.80 9.96 -32.45
C ASP A 184 19.40 10.55 -33.80
N LYS A 185 19.30 9.70 -34.83
CA LYS A 185 18.93 10.11 -36.19
C LYS A 185 17.44 10.34 -36.36
N VAL A 186 16.61 9.80 -35.45
CA VAL A 186 15.15 9.85 -35.55
C VAL A 186 14.61 11.04 -34.75
N PRO A 187 13.84 11.97 -35.36
CA PRO A 187 13.35 13.15 -34.66
C PRO A 187 12.41 12.82 -33.50
N GLY A 188 11.49 11.86 -33.68
CA GLY A 188 10.56 11.43 -32.62
C GLY A 188 11.26 10.90 -31.36
N CYS A 189 12.44 10.29 -31.50
CA CYS A 189 13.26 9.87 -30.36
C CYS A 189 13.79 11.06 -29.55
N LYS A 190 14.13 12.17 -30.19
CA LYS A 190 14.60 13.38 -29.49
C LYS A 190 13.47 14.02 -28.70
N THR A 191 12.30 14.16 -29.33
CA THR A 191 11.08 14.66 -28.67
C THR A 191 10.72 13.79 -27.48
N MET A 192 10.69 12.46 -27.66
CA MET A 192 10.41 11.51 -26.57
C MET A 192 11.40 11.65 -25.40
N ASN A 193 12.70 11.81 -25.68
CA ASN A 193 13.70 12.03 -24.62
C ASN A 193 13.43 13.32 -23.83
N SER A 194 13.01 14.41 -24.49
CA SER A 194 12.63 15.65 -23.81
C SER A 194 11.37 15.46 -22.96
N CYS A 195 10.33 14.82 -23.49
CA CYS A 195 9.09 14.51 -22.77
C CYS A 195 9.36 13.65 -21.53
N LEU A 196 10.14 12.57 -21.66
CA LEU A 196 10.47 11.70 -20.53
C LEU A 196 11.34 12.41 -19.47
N ALA A 197 12.19 13.36 -19.88
CA ALA A 197 12.95 14.16 -18.92
C ALA A 197 12.04 15.05 -18.05
N GLU A 198 11.00 15.65 -18.64
CA GLU A 198 9.97 16.40 -17.92
C GLU A 198 9.15 15.47 -17.02
N LEU A 199 8.62 14.38 -17.58
CA LEU A 199 7.82 13.39 -16.83
C LEU A 199 8.60 12.74 -15.68
N SER A 200 9.92 12.60 -15.79
CA SER A 200 10.75 12.03 -14.72
C SER A 200 10.78 12.89 -13.45
N GLN A 201 10.68 14.22 -13.59
CA GLN A 201 10.66 15.15 -12.45
C GLN A 201 9.32 15.11 -11.75
N GLU A 202 8.27 14.91 -12.54
CA GLU A 202 6.91 14.82 -12.06
C GLU A 202 6.64 13.46 -11.38
N TYR A 203 6.96 12.36 -12.05
CA TYR A 203 6.74 10.99 -11.58
C TYR A 203 7.97 10.44 -10.86
N VAL A 204 8.34 11.06 -9.74
CA VAL A 204 9.59 10.74 -9.01
C VAL A 204 9.71 9.28 -8.55
N GLN A 205 8.58 8.56 -8.37
CA GLN A 205 8.56 7.16 -7.95
C GLN A 205 8.75 6.16 -9.10
N VAL A 206 8.70 6.64 -10.35
CA VAL A 206 8.94 5.86 -11.57
C VAL A 206 10.37 6.11 -12.02
N LYS A 207 11.08 5.04 -12.39
CA LYS A 207 12.45 5.14 -12.87
C LYS A 207 12.43 5.25 -14.39
N PHE A 208 12.78 6.41 -14.91
CA PHE A 208 12.91 6.63 -16.34
C PHE A 208 14.34 6.43 -16.78
N CYS A 209 14.53 5.61 -17.80
CA CYS A 209 15.81 5.33 -18.41
C CYS A 209 15.73 5.53 -19.92
N LYS A 210 16.86 5.88 -20.53
CA LYS A 210 17.05 5.86 -21.97
C LYS A 210 18.23 4.97 -22.31
N LEU A 211 18.16 4.28 -23.44
CA LEU A 211 19.18 3.36 -23.91
C LEU A 211 19.29 3.47 -25.43
N LEU A 212 20.50 3.66 -25.93
CA LEU A 212 20.73 3.70 -27.37
C LEU A 212 20.48 2.31 -27.98
N SER A 213 19.76 2.26 -29.10
CA SER A 213 19.42 1.02 -29.82
C SER A 213 20.63 0.08 -30.06
N THR A 214 21.80 0.68 -30.30
CA THR A 214 23.07 -0.03 -30.53
C THR A 214 23.63 -0.64 -29.25
N ALA A 215 23.53 0.05 -28.11
CA ALA A 215 23.94 -0.46 -26.81
C ALA A 215 23.00 -1.56 -26.30
N ALA A 216 21.72 -1.50 -26.69
CA ALA A 216 20.72 -2.55 -26.43
C ALA A 216 20.91 -3.81 -27.28
N GLY A 217 21.81 -3.82 -28.27
CA GLY A 217 22.00 -4.94 -29.17
C GLY A 217 20.85 -5.17 -30.17
N MET A 218 20.05 -4.13 -30.47
CA MET A 218 18.91 -4.26 -31.38
C MET A 218 19.35 -4.44 -32.84
N SER A 219 18.54 -5.15 -33.63
CA SER A 219 18.78 -5.40 -35.05
C SER A 219 18.68 -4.10 -35.87
N ASN A 220 19.37 -4.03 -37.01
CA ASN A 220 19.34 -2.83 -37.87
C ASN A 220 17.92 -2.48 -38.36
N HIS A 221 17.07 -3.49 -38.59
CA HIS A 221 15.66 -3.28 -38.94
C HIS A 221 14.90 -2.57 -37.82
N PHE A 222 15.13 -2.97 -36.57
CA PHE A 222 14.50 -2.32 -35.42
C PHE A 222 14.99 -0.86 -35.25
N LYS A 223 16.26 -0.58 -35.57
CA LYS A 223 16.79 0.80 -35.50
C LYS A 223 16.18 1.74 -36.53
N ALA A 224 15.79 1.22 -37.69
CA ALA A 224 15.18 2.01 -38.75
C ALA A 224 13.68 2.17 -38.53
N ASP A 225 12.99 1.07 -38.23
CA ASP A 225 11.54 1.03 -38.28
C ASP A 225 10.90 0.85 -36.90
N GLY A 226 11.64 0.47 -35.85
CA GLY A 226 11.06 0.10 -34.54
C GLY A 226 11.09 1.19 -33.47
N VAL A 227 11.89 2.24 -33.65
CA VAL A 227 12.09 3.32 -32.68
C VAL A 227 11.21 4.55 -33.00
N PRO A 228 10.78 5.35 -32.00
CA PRO A 228 11.02 5.21 -30.56
C PRO A 228 10.23 4.05 -29.95
N ALA A 229 10.87 3.27 -29.08
CA ALA A 229 10.23 2.17 -28.38
C ALA A 229 10.30 2.35 -26.86
N LEU A 230 9.21 2.07 -26.17
CA LEU A 230 9.09 2.11 -24.72
C LEU A 230 8.89 0.70 -24.17
N LEU A 231 9.81 0.27 -23.33
CA LEU A 231 9.71 -0.96 -22.55
C LEU A 231 9.41 -0.61 -21.10
N VAL A 232 8.40 -1.26 -20.53
CA VAL A 232 7.97 -1.03 -19.15
C VAL A 232 8.16 -2.31 -18.35
N TYR A 233 8.91 -2.21 -17.27
CA TYR A 233 9.21 -3.31 -16.36
C TYR A 233 8.66 -3.03 -14.97
N LYS A 234 8.23 -4.09 -14.28
CA LYS A 234 7.86 -4.07 -12.87
C LYS A 234 8.15 -5.42 -12.24
N GLY A 235 8.89 -5.43 -11.12
CA GLY A 235 9.26 -6.67 -10.43
C GLY A 235 10.05 -7.67 -11.29
N GLY A 236 10.90 -7.17 -12.21
CA GLY A 236 11.70 -7.99 -13.13
C GLY A 236 10.90 -8.57 -14.31
N GLN A 237 9.62 -8.23 -14.45
CA GLN A 237 8.78 -8.70 -15.55
C GLN A 237 8.47 -7.55 -16.52
N VAL A 238 8.39 -7.87 -17.81
CA VAL A 238 7.90 -6.94 -18.84
C VAL A 238 6.39 -6.79 -18.66
N VAL A 239 5.94 -5.57 -18.37
CA VAL A 239 4.53 -5.21 -18.22
C VAL A 239 4.00 -4.56 -19.50
N GLY A 240 4.84 -3.81 -20.20
CA GLY A 240 4.48 -3.14 -21.45
C GLY A 240 5.64 -3.13 -22.43
N ASN A 241 5.33 -3.26 -23.73
CA ASN A 241 6.28 -3.16 -24.82
C ASN A 241 5.62 -2.43 -25.99
N PHE A 242 5.96 -1.16 -26.15
CA PHE A 242 5.41 -0.28 -27.17
C PHE A 242 6.48 0.02 -28.20
N VAL A 243 6.29 -0.47 -29.41
CA VAL A 243 7.22 -0.30 -30.53
C VAL A 243 6.64 0.77 -31.44
N ARG A 244 7.47 1.70 -31.93
CA ARG A 244 7.02 2.86 -32.74
C ARG A 244 5.89 3.65 -32.09
N VAL A 245 6.15 4.16 -30.90
CA VAL A 245 5.15 4.93 -30.12
C VAL A 245 4.58 6.13 -30.90
N THR A 246 5.30 6.63 -31.90
CA THR A 246 4.84 7.65 -32.85
C THR A 246 3.63 7.24 -33.69
N ASP A 247 3.33 5.96 -33.86
CA ASP A 247 2.14 5.51 -34.60
C ASP A 247 0.84 5.87 -33.85
N ASP A 248 0.90 5.85 -32.53
CA ASP A 248 -0.24 6.16 -31.67
C ASP A 248 -0.30 7.66 -31.32
N LEU A 249 0.87 8.28 -31.09
CA LEU A 249 0.97 9.70 -30.70
C LEU A 249 1.00 10.68 -31.88
N GLY A 250 1.33 10.21 -33.08
CA GLY A 250 1.58 11.05 -34.26
C GLY A 250 3.00 11.64 -34.32
N ASP A 251 3.21 12.51 -35.30
CA ASP A 251 4.52 13.11 -35.60
C ASP A 251 4.91 14.25 -34.63
N GLU A 252 3.92 14.93 -34.05
CA GLU A 252 4.10 16.03 -33.09
C GLU A 252 3.34 15.69 -31.81
N PHE A 253 4.08 15.49 -30.72
CA PHE A 253 3.53 15.15 -29.41
C PHE A 253 4.33 15.82 -28.29
N TYR A 254 3.70 15.98 -27.13
CA TYR A 254 4.25 16.63 -25.94
C TYR A 254 4.25 15.70 -24.72
N ALA A 255 4.79 16.19 -23.60
CA ALA A 255 4.87 15.41 -22.36
C ALA A 255 3.49 14.92 -21.88
N GLY A 256 2.45 15.76 -22.00
CA GLY A 256 1.07 15.39 -21.64
C GLY A 256 0.48 14.28 -22.51
N ASP A 257 0.85 14.19 -23.79
CA ASP A 257 0.37 13.12 -24.68
C ASP A 257 1.02 11.78 -24.30
N VAL A 258 2.33 11.81 -24.00
CA VAL A 258 3.06 10.63 -23.50
C VAL A 258 2.55 10.20 -22.13
N GLU A 259 2.23 11.17 -21.26
CA GLU A 259 1.62 10.91 -19.96
C GLU A 259 0.27 10.20 -20.11
N ASN A 260 -0.65 10.76 -20.91
CA ASN A 260 -1.95 10.18 -21.16
C ASN A 260 -1.82 8.77 -21.74
N PHE A 261 -0.93 8.56 -22.71
CA PHE A 261 -0.66 7.25 -23.27
C PHE A 261 -0.22 6.24 -22.20
N LEU A 262 0.70 6.62 -21.31
CA LEU A 262 1.15 5.75 -20.23
C LEU A 262 0.06 5.50 -19.18
N ILE A 263 -0.82 6.47 -18.92
CA ILE A 263 -1.97 6.33 -18.00
C ILE A 263 -3.03 5.40 -18.58
N GLU A 264 -3.41 5.59 -19.85
CA GLU A 264 -4.41 4.78 -20.55
C GLU A 264 -4.04 3.30 -20.59
N HIS A 265 -2.74 3.01 -20.74
CA HIS A 265 -2.21 1.66 -20.70
C HIS A 265 -1.94 1.15 -19.27
N GLY A 266 -2.15 1.96 -18.24
CA GLY A 266 -1.96 1.59 -16.83
C GLY A 266 -0.49 1.42 -16.41
N MET A 267 0.43 2.06 -17.14
CA MET A 267 1.88 2.00 -16.88
C MET A 267 2.31 2.98 -15.80
N ILE A 268 1.63 4.11 -15.67
CA ILE A 268 1.80 5.08 -14.58
C ILE A 268 0.46 5.39 -13.92
N VAL A 269 0.50 5.87 -12.68
CA VAL A 269 -0.71 6.23 -11.93
C VAL A 269 -1.19 7.61 -12.33
N ASP A 270 -2.48 7.76 -12.59
CA ASP A 270 -3.08 9.07 -12.77
C ASP A 270 -3.11 9.82 -11.43
N ARG A 271 -2.51 11.02 -11.41
CA ARG A 271 -2.53 11.91 -10.24
C ARG A 271 -3.88 12.54 -9.99
N SER A 272 -4.74 12.64 -11.00
CA SER A 272 -6.11 13.13 -10.87
C SER A 272 -7.00 12.12 -10.12
N CYS A 273 -6.66 10.83 -10.18
CA CYS A 273 -7.39 9.74 -9.53
C CYS A 273 -7.17 9.63 -8.01
N VAL A 274 -6.59 10.64 -7.36
CA VAL A 274 -6.46 10.68 -5.89
C VAL A 274 -7.84 10.97 -5.28
N PRO A 275 -8.40 10.08 -4.44
CA PRO A 275 -9.74 10.26 -3.88
C PRO A 275 -9.85 11.56 -3.07
N HIS A 276 -10.89 12.34 -3.33
CA HIS A 276 -11.18 13.60 -2.62
C HIS A 276 -11.22 13.46 -1.09
N ILE A 277 -11.55 12.26 -0.58
CA ILE A 277 -11.58 11.95 0.85
C ILE A 277 -10.19 12.15 1.51
N ILE A 278 -9.11 12.06 0.73
CA ILE A 278 -7.71 12.22 1.19
C ILE A 278 -7.15 13.60 0.81
N SER A 279 -7.59 14.18 -0.31
CA SER A 279 -7.05 15.44 -0.86
C SER A 279 -7.38 16.69 -0.03
N GLY A 280 -8.14 16.57 1.06
CA GLY A 280 -8.60 17.70 1.86
C GLY A 280 -9.61 18.57 1.10
N PRO A 281 -10.28 19.53 1.78
CA PRO A 281 -11.14 20.47 1.10
C PRO A 281 -10.30 21.30 0.12
N LYS A 282 -10.72 21.30 -1.15
CA LYS A 282 -10.17 22.16 -2.19
C LYS A 282 -10.33 23.60 -1.71
N VAL A 283 -9.22 24.29 -1.42
CA VAL A 283 -9.24 25.74 -1.28
C VAL A 283 -9.35 26.25 -2.71
N ASP A 284 -10.59 26.38 -3.21
CA ASP A 284 -10.86 27.01 -4.49
C ASP A 284 -10.53 28.50 -4.36
N GLY A 285 -9.25 28.82 -4.51
CA GLY A 285 -8.77 30.18 -4.66
C GLY A 285 -9.03 30.63 -6.09
N ASN A 286 -10.27 31.04 -6.40
CA ASN A 286 -10.55 32.11 -7.37
C ASN A 286 -12.05 32.51 -7.39
N ASP A 287 -12.53 33.15 -6.33
CA ASP A 287 -13.71 34.03 -6.42
C ASP A 287 -13.22 35.48 -6.38
N SER A 288 -12.77 35.97 -7.53
CA SER A 288 -12.61 37.40 -7.77
C SER A 288 -12.95 37.71 -9.21
N ASP A 289 -14.23 37.62 -9.55
CA ASP A 289 -14.83 38.52 -10.54
C ASP A 289 -16.36 38.44 -10.48
N VAL A 290 -16.95 39.19 -9.54
CA VAL A 290 -18.32 39.70 -9.66
C VAL A 290 -18.39 41.12 -9.08
N SER A 291 -18.56 42.04 -10.03
CA SER A 291 -18.91 43.46 -10.07
C SER A 291 -19.45 44.18 -8.83
N LEU A 292 -19.16 45.49 -8.78
CA LEU A 292 -19.99 46.67 -8.44
C LEU A 292 -18.98 47.83 -8.25
N GLU A 293 -19.06 49.03 -8.84
CA GLU A 293 -20.09 49.81 -9.53
C GLU A 293 -19.37 50.96 -10.24
#